data_AF-A0A534BQR1-F1
#
_entry.id   AF-A0A534BQR1-F1
#
_cell.length_a   1.000
_cell.length_b   1.000
_cell.length_c   1.000
_cell.angle_alpha   90.00
_cell.angle_beta   90.00
_cell.angle_gamma   90.00
#
_symmetry.space_group_name_H-M   'P 1'
#
loop_
_entity.id
_entity.type
_entity.pdbx_description
1 polymer ?
#
loop_
_entity_poly.entity_id
_entity_poly.type
_entity_poly.pdbx_seq_one_letter_code
_entity_poly.pdbx_strand_id
1 'polypeptide(L)'
;ELVHIKTEGDAKTDVPLWQVGGRAFFTKEIDRALLAGTVDVAVHSLKDLATTIEPGVELAATLAREDPRDALLSRNGAPLGELPRGALTARPP
;
A
#
# COMPACT_ATOMS: atom_id res chain seq x y z
N GLU A 1 9.36 20.57 -1.91
CA GLU A 1 8.38 20.48 -3.00
C GLU A 1 7.74 19.08 -2.98
N LEU A 2 6.59 18.88 -3.62
CA LEU A 2 6.02 17.54 -3.79
C LEU A 2 6.45 16.96 -5.14
N VAL A 3 7.09 15.79 -5.11
CA VAL A 3 7.47 15.05 -6.31
C VAL A 3 6.60 13.80 -6.40
N HIS A 4 5.75 13.72 -7.43
CA HIS A 4 4.90 12.57 -7.64
C HIS A 4 5.66 11.49 -8.42
N ILE A 5 5.79 10.30 -7.82
CA ILE A 5 6.47 9.16 -8.41
C ILE A 5 5.42 8.08 -8.67
N LYS A 6 5.34 7.61 -9.92
CA LYS A 6 4.46 6.50 -10.30
C LYS A 6 5.20 5.18 -10.10
N THR A 7 4.59 4.24 -9.38
CA THR A 7 5.17 2.94 -9.04
C THR A 7 4.67 1.84 -9.99
N GLU A 8 5.34 0.69 -9.97
CA GLU A 8 4.84 -0.49 -10.69
C GLU A 8 3.45 -0.91 -10.20
N GLY A 9 3.20 -0.80 -8.90
CA GLY A 9 1.89 -1.09 -8.30
C GLY A 9 0.77 -0.14 -8.72
N ASP A 10 1.08 1.09 -9.10
CA ASP A 10 0.08 1.99 -9.68
C ASP A 10 -0.24 1.64 -11.15
N ALA A 11 0.69 0.97 -11.84
CA ALA A 11 0.53 0.62 -13.25
C ALA A 11 -0.17 -0.72 -13.47
N LYS A 12 0.08 -1.70 -12.59
CA LYS A 12 -0.43 -3.07 -12.70
C LYS A 12 -1.59 -3.31 -11.75
N THR A 13 -2.82 -3.09 -12.24
CA THR A 13 -4.07 -3.22 -11.47
C THR A 13 -4.93 -4.44 -11.86
N ASP A 14 -4.50 -5.16 -12.89
CA ASP A 14 -5.18 -6.30 -13.53
C ASP A 14 -4.75 -7.66 -12.96
N VAL A 15 -3.75 -7.67 -12.09
CA VAL A 15 -3.23 -8.89 -11.46
C VAL A 15 -3.49 -8.83 -9.95
N PRO A 16 -4.08 -9.89 -9.36
CA PRO A 16 -4.23 -9.97 -7.91
C PRO A 16 -2.89 -9.81 -7.20
N LEU A 17 -2.82 -8.97 -6.17
CA LEU A 17 -1.56 -8.63 -5.48
C LEU A 17 -0.80 -9.87 -4.96
N TRP A 18 -1.52 -10.93 -4.58
CA TRP A 18 -0.91 -12.19 -4.12
C TRP A 18 -0.22 -12.99 -5.23
N GLN A 19 -0.54 -12.73 -6.51
CA GLN A 19 0.13 -13.32 -7.67
C GLN A 19 1.35 -12.50 -8.13
N VAL A 20 1.43 -11.24 -7.69
CA VAL A 20 2.55 -10.37 -8.01
C VAL A 20 3.74 -10.79 -7.13
N GLY A 21 4.69 -11.51 -7.73
CA GLY A 21 5.93 -11.89 -7.08
C GLY A 21 6.90 -10.71 -6.98
N GLY A 22 7.34 -10.36 -5.77
CA GLY A 22 8.36 -9.34 -5.55
C GLY A 22 8.21 -8.63 -4.21
N ARG A 23 9.35 -8.30 -3.59
CA ARG A 23 9.39 -7.32 -2.50
C ARG A 23 9.34 -5.91 -3.13
N ALA A 24 8.82 -4.92 -2.41
CA ALA A 24 8.88 -3.49 -2.80
C ALA A 24 8.03 -3.07 -4.02
N PHE A 25 6.89 -3.73 -4.28
CA PHE A 25 6.02 -3.43 -5.44
C PHE A 25 5.52 -1.98 -5.52
N PHE A 26 5.39 -1.31 -4.38
CA PHE A 26 4.98 0.10 -4.26
C PHE A 26 6.12 1.04 -3.82
N THR A 27 7.33 0.54 -3.57
CA THR A 27 8.40 1.37 -2.97
C THR A 27 9.64 1.49 -3.85
N LYS A 28 9.87 0.54 -4.76
CA LYS A 28 11.10 0.45 -5.57
C LYS A 28 11.45 1.73 -6.33
N GLU A 29 10.49 2.36 -7.01
CA GLU A 29 10.72 3.61 -7.74
C GLU A 29 11.05 4.78 -6.82
N ILE A 30 10.45 4.79 -5.62
CA ILE A 30 10.65 5.82 -4.60
C ILE A 30 12.03 5.65 -3.94
N ASP A 31 12.42 4.41 -3.60
CA ASP A 31 13.74 4.07 -3.07
C ASP A 31 14.85 4.49 -4.06
N ARG A 32 14.63 4.26 -5.36
CA ARG A 32 15.56 4.73 -6.41
C ARG A 32 15.67 6.25 -6.44
N ALA A 33 14.56 6.97 -6.28
CA ALA A 33 14.56 8.44 -6.29
C ALA A 33 15.30 9.01 -5.07
N LEU A 34 15.17 8.38 -3.89
CA LEU A 34 15.95 8.72 -2.70
C LEU A 34 17.44 8.49 -2.93
N LEU A 35 17.82 7.29 -3.38
CA LEU A 35 19.23 6.93 -3.62
C LEU A 35 19.88 7.79 -4.72
N ALA A 36 19.10 8.25 -5.69
CA ALA A 36 19.56 9.16 -6.74
C ALA A 36 19.61 10.64 -6.30
N GLY A 37 19.16 10.97 -5.08
CA GLY A 37 19.06 12.35 -4.60
C GLY A 37 18.02 13.19 -5.35
N THR A 38 17.05 12.55 -6.01
CA THR A 38 15.94 13.24 -6.69
C THR A 38 14.88 13.73 -5.69
N VAL A 39 14.74 13.03 -4.57
CA VAL A 39 13.92 13.45 -3.43
C VAL A 39 14.74 13.30 -2.14
N ASP A 40 14.47 14.18 -1.18
CA ASP A 40 15.17 14.16 0.11
C ASP A 40 14.51 13.21 1.12
N VAL A 41 13.19 13.04 1.03
CA VAL A 41 12.37 12.23 1.93
C VAL A 41 11.24 11.57 1.15
N ALA A 42 10.93 10.32 1.51
CA ALA A 42 9.77 9.58 1.03
C ALA A 42 8.74 9.39 2.15
N VAL A 43 7.46 9.47 1.79
CA VAL A 43 6.35 9.24 2.72
C VAL A 43 5.57 8.01 2.23
N HIS A 44 5.41 7.03 3.11
CA HIS A 44 4.72 5.78 2.81
C HIS A 44 3.60 5.52 3.81
N SER A 45 2.56 4.81 3.36
CA SER A 45 1.76 4.00 4.28
C SER A 45 2.67 2.90 4.83
N LEU A 46 2.82 2.82 6.15
CA LEU A 46 3.76 1.88 6.77
C LEU A 46 3.47 0.41 6.42
N LYS A 47 2.20 0.07 6.15
CA LYS A 47 1.77 -1.29 5.74
C LYS A 47 2.33 -1.72 4.38
N ASP A 48 2.71 -0.78 3.52
CA ASP A 48 3.18 -1.03 2.16
C ASP A 48 4.73 -1.05 2.09
N LEU A 49 5.41 -0.71 3.20
CA LEU A 49 6.85 -0.75 3.30
C LEU A 49 7.34 -2.20 3.44
N ALA A 50 8.36 -2.58 2.67
CA ALA A 50 8.96 -3.90 2.78
C ALA A 50 9.60 -4.09 4.16
N THR A 51 9.54 -5.31 4.70
CA THR A 51 10.18 -5.65 5.99
C THR A 51 11.71 -5.57 5.91
N THR A 52 12.28 -5.76 4.72
CA THR A 52 13.68 -5.49 4.41
C THR A 52 13.77 -4.15 3.69
N ILE A 53 14.38 -3.16 4.32
CA ILE A 53 14.63 -1.85 3.70
C ILE A 53 15.82 -1.95 2.74
N GLU A 54 15.73 -1.24 1.62
CA GLU A 54 16.79 -1.20 0.60
C GLU A 54 18.07 -0.59 1.22
N PRO A 55 19.27 -1.17 0.96
CA PRO A 55 20.51 -0.60 1.45
C PRO A 55 20.71 0.86 1.04
N GLY A 56 21.09 1.71 2.00
CA GLY A 56 21.24 3.15 1.78
C GLY A 56 19.97 3.96 2.00
N VAL A 57 18.84 3.30 2.30
CA VAL A 57 17.61 3.92 2.77
C VAL A 57 17.37 3.50 4.22
N GLU A 58 16.72 4.36 5.01
CA GLU A 58 16.32 4.05 6.38
C GLU A 58 14.91 4.55 6.70
N LEU A 59 14.24 3.88 7.64
CA LEU A 59 13.00 4.38 8.22
C LEU A 59 13.33 5.48 9.24
N ALA A 60 13.43 6.72 8.77
CA ALA A 60 13.85 7.85 9.59
C ALA A 60 12.84 8.24 10.68
N ALA A 61 11.54 8.07 10.43
CA ALA A 61 10.48 8.45 11.37
C ALA A 61 9.19 7.65 11.18
N THR A 62 8.40 7.58 12.24
CA THR A 62 6.99 7.19 12.18
C THR A 62 6.15 8.28 12.84
N LEU A 63 4.99 8.57 12.26
CA LEU A 63 4.05 9.54 12.80
C LEU A 63 3.13 8.88 13.83
N ALA A 64 2.35 9.68 14.55
CA ALA A 64 1.29 9.16 15.40
C ALA A 64 0.34 8.28 14.58
N ARG A 65 0.04 7.09 15.10
CA ARG A 65 -0.77 6.10 14.40
C ARG A 65 -2.23 6.50 14.43
N GLU A 66 -2.86 6.53 13.27
CA GLU A 66 -4.31 6.71 13.15
C GLU A 66 -5.06 5.39 13.44
N ASP A 67 -6.39 5.42 13.51
CA ASP A 67 -7.23 4.24 13.72
C ASP A 67 -6.82 3.06 12.80
N PRO A 68 -6.30 1.96 13.37
CA PRO A 68 -5.77 0.84 12.59
C PRO A 68 -6.84 -0.20 12.24
N ARG A 69 -8.11 0.02 12.61
CA ARG A 69 -9.19 -0.97 12.43
C ARG A 69 -9.62 -1.05 10.98
N ASP A 70 -9.97 -2.27 10.55
CA ASP A 70 -10.69 -2.47 9.30
C ASP A 70 -12.11 -1.90 9.40
N ALA A 71 -12.63 -1.42 8.26
CA ALA A 71 -14.00 -0.96 8.13
C ALA A 71 -14.81 -1.88 7.21
N LEU A 72 -16.04 -2.22 7.62
CA LEU A 72 -17.00 -2.89 6.74
C LEU A 72 -17.77 -1.84 5.94
N LEU A 73 -17.66 -1.91 4.62
CA LEU A 73 -18.54 -1.17 3.71
C LEU A 73 -19.56 -2.14 3.12
N SER A 74 -20.84 -1.95 3.45
CA SER A 74 -21.95 -2.73 2.90
C SER A 74 -22.97 -1.81 2.23
N ARG A 75 -23.61 -2.29 1.14
CA ARG A 75 -24.53 -1.47 0.33
C ARG A 75 -25.69 -0.86 1.14
N ASN A 76 -26.13 -1.56 2.18
CA ASN A 76 -27.29 -1.18 2.98
C ASN A 76 -26.91 -0.85 4.44
N GLY A 77 -25.62 -0.73 4.76
CA GLY A 77 -25.18 -0.52 6.15
C GLY A 77 -25.36 -1.73 7.08
N ALA A 78 -25.74 -2.90 6.55
CA ALA A 78 -25.87 -4.12 7.33
C ALA A 78 -24.51 -4.51 7.95
N PRO A 79 -24.50 -4.92 9.24
CA PRO A 79 -23.30 -5.46 9.88
C PRO A 79 -22.94 -6.83 9.31
N LEU A 80 -21.69 -7.26 9.52
CA LEU A 80 -21.17 -8.50 8.94
C LEU A 80 -22.04 -9.74 9.26
N GLY A 81 -22.57 -9.81 10.48
CA GLY A 81 -23.40 -10.92 10.95
C GLY A 81 -24.80 -10.99 10.33
N GLU A 82 -25.25 -9.93 9.66
CA GLU A 82 -26.58 -9.86 9.02
C GLU A 82 -26.49 -10.05 7.49
N LEU A 83 -25.28 -10.29 6.95
CA LEU A 83 -25.14 -10.56 5.53
C LEU A 83 -25.80 -11.89 5.17
N PRO A 84 -26.58 -11.95 4.06
CA PRO A 84 -27.16 -13.18 3.58
C PRO A 84 -26.10 -14.26 3.33
N ARG A 85 -26.47 -15.52 3.54
CA ARG A 85 -25.58 -16.63 3.18
C ARG A 85 -25.23 -16.57 1.69
N GLY A 86 -23.94 -16.67 1.38
CA GLY A 86 -23.43 -16.53 0.01
C GLY A 86 -23.28 -15.07 -0.45
N ALA A 87 -23.39 -14.10 0.47
CA ALA A 87 -23.00 -12.72 0.18
C ALA A 87 -21.56 -12.68 -0.32
N LEU A 88 -21.37 -11.97 -1.44
CA LEU A 88 -20.06 -11.82 -2.06
C LEU A 88 -19.35 -10.63 -1.40
N THR A 89 -18.14 -10.88 -0.93
CA THR A 89 -17.18 -9.83 -0.59
C THR A 89 -16.58 -9.24 -1.87
N ALA A 90 -15.78 -8.17 -1.75
CA ALA A 90 -15.18 -7.49 -2.88
C ALA A 90 -14.60 -8.50 -3.89
N ARG A 91 -15.12 -8.49 -5.12
CA ARG A 91 -14.53 -9.29 -6.20
C ARG A 91 -13.29 -8.55 -6.69
N PRO A 92 -12.14 -9.22 -6.86
CA PRO A 92 -11.08 -8.65 -7.67
C PRO A 92 -11.62 -8.39 -9.10
N PRO A 93 -11.11 -7.36 -9.79
CA PRO A 93 -11.45 -7.10 -11.19
C PRO A 93 -11.15 -8.31 -12.09
#